data_AF-A0A7C3YI63-F1
#
_entry.id   AF-A0A7C3YI63-F1
#
_cell.length_a   1.000
_cell.length_b   1.000
_cell.length_c   1.000
_cell.angle_alpha   90.00
_cell.angle_beta   90.00
_cell.angle_gamma   90.00
#
_symmetry.space_group_name_H-M   'P 1'
#
loop_
_entity.id
_entity.type
_entity.pdbx_description
1 polymer ?
#
loop_
_entity_poly.entity_id
_entity_poly.type
_entity_poly.pdbx_seq_one_letter_code
_entity_poly.pdbx_strand_id
1 'polypeptide(L)'
;MRLHVFIFAIVFSFLISNLAMSVDWGILMIDLGKKDISQGILVLAPGADGVHEPDTVGGKDCRTIPRVPPGLNVGNHIYFNIDSTVIANKEKEDKLWIAVEYYDKPDVGSTGILMDYDDKGDAYPNNAFALTLPQAGRLINFEGTGEWKIAIIPITQAEFKQQGNGADFRFHIVPYMSGKFSVDRVWASNKEFKLADLMGVKAVSNSEKLAITWGKVKNSD
;
A
#
# COMPACT_ATOMS: atom_id res chain seq x y z
N MET A 1 -15.53 -65.11 40.53
CA MET A 1 -14.74 -64.90 39.31
C MET A 1 -14.98 -63.46 38.86
N ARG A 2 -14.07 -62.52 39.17
CA ARG A 2 -14.27 -61.07 38.96
C ARG A 2 -13.69 -60.66 37.59
N LEU A 3 -14.58 -60.28 36.68
CA LEU A 3 -14.27 -59.75 35.35
C LEU A 3 -13.59 -58.38 35.51
N HIS A 4 -12.34 -58.25 35.08
CA HIS A 4 -11.66 -56.95 34.96
C HIS A 4 -11.81 -56.46 33.52
N VAL A 5 -12.61 -55.42 33.32
CA VAL A 5 -12.71 -54.72 32.04
C VAL A 5 -11.69 -53.59 32.07
N PHE A 6 -10.63 -53.71 31.28
CA PHE A 6 -9.70 -52.61 31.01
C PHE A 6 -10.27 -51.76 29.87
N ILE A 7 -10.67 -50.53 30.18
CA ILE A 7 -11.02 -49.52 29.18
C ILE A 7 -9.72 -48.82 28.77
N PHE A 8 -9.23 -49.10 27.56
CA PHE A 8 -8.16 -48.33 26.94
C PHE A 8 -8.76 -47.02 26.38
N ALA A 9 -8.45 -45.90 27.02
CA ALA A 9 -8.74 -44.58 26.48
C ALA A 9 -7.68 -44.23 25.42
N ILE A 10 -8.05 -44.29 24.15
CA ILE A 10 -7.22 -43.77 23.05
C ILE A 10 -7.41 -42.25 23.04
N VAL A 11 -6.40 -41.52 23.51
CA VAL A 11 -6.35 -40.06 23.40
C VAL A 11 -5.92 -39.71 21.98
N PHE A 12 -6.89 -39.33 21.14
CA PHE A 12 -6.62 -38.75 19.83
C PHE A 12 -6.21 -37.28 20.02
N SER A 13 -4.90 -37.02 20.09
CA SER A 13 -4.39 -35.66 20.03
C SER A 13 -4.51 -35.15 18.59
N PHE A 14 -5.55 -34.35 18.32
CA PHE A 14 -5.63 -33.57 17.09
C PHE A 14 -4.54 -32.49 17.12
N LEU A 15 -3.45 -32.72 16.39
CA LEU A 15 -2.53 -31.66 16.03
C LEU A 15 -3.25 -30.76 15.02
N ILE A 16 -3.89 -29.70 15.49
CA ILE A 16 -4.41 -28.65 14.59
C ILE A 16 -3.18 -27.86 14.13
N SER A 17 -2.67 -28.22 12.96
CA SER A 17 -1.76 -27.34 12.22
C SER A 17 -2.56 -26.10 11.82
N ASN A 18 -2.37 -25.00 12.56
CA ASN A 18 -2.79 -23.67 12.13
C ASN A 18 -1.97 -23.29 10.89
N LEU A 19 -2.36 -23.79 9.72
CA LEU A 19 -2.05 -23.13 8.47
C LEU A 19 -2.80 -21.81 8.51
N ALA A 20 -2.11 -20.73 8.86
CA ALA A 20 -2.60 -19.39 8.68
C ALA A 20 -2.82 -19.18 7.18
N MET A 21 -4.02 -19.49 6.69
CA MET A 21 -4.41 -19.09 5.35
C MET A 21 -4.56 -17.58 5.39
N SER A 22 -3.64 -16.87 4.74
CA SER A 22 -3.83 -15.46 4.43
C SER A 22 -5.17 -15.31 3.71
N VAL A 23 -6.08 -14.53 4.31
CA VAL A 23 -7.39 -14.21 3.73
C VAL A 23 -7.14 -13.33 2.52
N ASP A 24 -7.78 -13.61 1.39
CA ASP A 24 -7.72 -12.72 0.22
C ASP A 24 -8.41 -11.38 0.56
N TRP A 25 -7.67 -10.28 0.46
CA TRP A 25 -8.16 -8.93 0.77
C TRP A 25 -8.82 -8.25 -0.42
N GLY A 26 -8.72 -8.84 -1.60
CA GLY A 26 -9.02 -8.18 -2.86
C GLY A 26 -8.05 -7.03 -3.15
N ILE A 27 -8.54 -6.01 -3.84
CA ILE A 27 -7.78 -4.82 -4.20
C ILE A 27 -8.25 -3.66 -3.32
N LEU A 28 -7.35 -3.18 -2.47
CA LEU A 28 -7.51 -1.93 -1.72
C LEU A 28 -7.07 -0.76 -2.60
N MET A 29 -7.63 0.42 -2.35
CA MET A 29 -7.34 1.58 -3.19
C MET A 29 -7.50 2.90 -2.44
N ILE A 30 -6.80 3.94 -2.90
CA ILE A 30 -7.11 5.34 -2.60
C ILE A 30 -7.01 6.17 -3.87
N ASP A 31 -8.05 6.96 -4.12
CA ASP A 31 -8.07 8.00 -5.14
C ASP A 31 -7.75 9.32 -4.44
N LEU A 32 -6.62 9.93 -4.79
CA LEU A 32 -6.14 11.11 -4.09
C LEU A 32 -6.85 12.37 -4.60
N GLY A 33 -7.00 12.50 -5.93
CA GLY A 33 -7.67 13.59 -6.62
C GLY A 33 -7.48 14.97 -5.96
N LYS A 34 -8.54 15.77 -5.97
CA LYS A 34 -8.63 16.99 -5.13
C LYS A 34 -9.07 16.70 -3.70
N LYS A 35 -9.72 15.55 -3.50
CA LYS A 35 -10.20 15.07 -2.23
C LYS A 35 -10.02 13.57 -2.21
N ASP A 36 -9.41 13.09 -1.14
CA ASP A 36 -9.08 11.69 -1.01
C ASP A 36 -10.36 10.84 -0.85
N ILE A 37 -10.46 9.76 -1.61
CA ILE A 37 -11.51 8.75 -1.50
C ILE A 37 -10.84 7.40 -1.21
N SER A 38 -10.85 7.03 0.08
CA SER A 38 -10.20 5.81 0.57
C SER A 38 -11.09 4.57 0.46
N GLN A 39 -10.47 3.47 0.03
CA GLN A 39 -11.00 2.11 0.05
C GLN A 39 -9.97 1.16 0.66
N GLY A 40 -9.61 1.40 1.93
CA GLY A 40 -8.68 0.55 2.69
C GLY A 40 -7.21 0.95 2.61
N ILE A 41 -6.89 2.04 1.87
CA ILE A 41 -5.60 2.73 1.93
C ILE A 41 -5.84 4.15 2.42
N LEU A 42 -5.01 4.61 3.35
CA LEU A 42 -5.03 5.96 3.90
C LEU A 42 -3.78 6.70 3.44
N VAL A 43 -3.92 7.94 2.99
CA VAL A 43 -2.78 8.86 2.84
C VAL A 43 -2.61 9.63 4.15
N LEU A 44 -1.38 9.79 4.62
CA LEU A 44 -1.13 10.60 5.82
C LEU A 44 -1.29 12.09 5.52
N ALA A 45 -1.79 12.83 6.51
CA ALA A 45 -1.96 14.27 6.39
C ALA A 45 -0.63 14.97 6.09
N PRO A 46 -0.63 16.04 5.26
CA PRO A 46 0.58 16.79 4.97
C PRO A 46 1.24 17.34 6.24
N GLY A 47 2.56 17.18 6.33
CA GLY A 47 3.35 17.68 7.45
C GLY A 47 4.80 17.25 7.34
N ALA A 48 5.70 18.04 7.94
CA ALA A 48 7.15 17.81 7.88
C ALA A 48 7.63 17.52 6.43
N ASP A 49 8.24 16.36 6.20
CA ASP A 49 8.75 15.95 4.89
C ASP A 49 7.69 15.31 3.97
N GLY A 50 6.49 15.10 4.49
CA GLY A 50 5.33 14.49 3.83
C GLY A 50 4.38 15.49 3.18
N VAL A 51 4.85 16.65 2.74
CA VAL A 51 4.00 17.67 2.12
C VAL A 51 3.53 17.22 0.74
N HIS A 52 2.21 17.31 0.50
CA HIS A 52 1.58 17.07 -0.79
C HIS A 52 0.34 17.96 -0.91
N GLU A 53 0.01 18.39 -2.13
CA GLU A 53 -1.08 19.34 -2.39
C GLU A 53 -1.96 18.85 -3.54
N PRO A 54 -3.28 19.13 -3.51
CA PRO A 54 -4.15 18.94 -4.66
C PRO A 54 -3.65 19.72 -5.89
N ASP A 55 -3.72 19.09 -7.06
CA ASP A 55 -3.30 19.70 -8.33
C ASP A 55 -4.11 19.11 -9.50
N THR A 56 -3.91 19.66 -10.71
CA THR A 56 -4.41 19.10 -11.97
C THR A 56 -3.26 19.01 -12.96
N VAL A 57 -2.82 17.78 -13.28
CA VAL A 57 -1.68 17.50 -14.17
C VAL A 57 -2.13 16.60 -15.31
N GLY A 58 -1.73 16.90 -16.55
CA GLY A 58 -2.14 16.12 -17.71
C GLY A 58 -3.66 16.02 -17.88
N GLY A 59 -4.41 17.03 -17.41
CA GLY A 59 -5.87 17.06 -17.45
C GLY A 59 -6.57 16.21 -16.38
N LYS A 60 -5.84 15.65 -15.41
CA LYS A 60 -6.39 14.85 -14.32
C LYS A 60 -6.14 15.49 -12.96
N ASP A 61 -7.14 15.45 -12.08
CA ASP A 61 -6.99 15.82 -10.68
C ASP A 61 -6.07 14.79 -9.97
N CYS A 62 -5.16 15.28 -9.13
CA CYS A 62 -4.13 14.45 -8.52
C CYS A 62 -3.52 15.12 -7.28
N ARG A 63 -2.51 14.48 -6.68
CA ARG A 63 -1.61 15.11 -5.71
C ARG A 63 -0.25 15.38 -6.33
N THR A 64 0.26 16.58 -6.11
CA THR A 64 1.63 16.95 -6.44
C THR A 64 2.46 17.03 -5.17
N ILE A 65 3.60 16.37 -5.19
CA ILE A 65 4.59 16.36 -4.12
C ILE A 65 5.70 17.34 -4.54
N PRO A 66 5.86 18.50 -3.87
CA PRO A 66 6.82 19.54 -4.28
C PRO A 66 8.26 19.05 -4.09
N ARG A 67 9.22 19.57 -4.86
CA ARG A 67 10.64 19.19 -4.78
C ARG A 67 11.21 19.22 -3.36
N VAL A 68 10.92 20.30 -2.64
CA VAL A 68 11.30 20.50 -1.25
C VAL A 68 10.05 20.98 -0.51
N PRO A 69 9.67 20.35 0.61
CA PRO A 69 8.60 20.84 1.47
C PRO A 69 8.87 22.28 1.94
N PRO A 70 7.86 23.18 1.98
CA PRO A 70 8.05 24.56 2.41
C PRO A 70 8.70 24.67 3.80
N GLY A 71 9.80 25.43 3.89
CA GLY A 71 10.49 25.69 5.15
C GLY A 71 11.41 24.57 5.65
N LEU A 72 11.59 23.50 4.87
CA LEU A 72 12.53 22.42 5.18
C LEU A 72 13.64 22.31 4.14
N ASN A 73 14.73 21.60 4.50
CA ASN A 73 15.81 21.24 3.59
C ASN A 73 15.95 19.71 3.50
N VAL A 74 14.83 19.06 3.23
CA VAL A 74 14.69 17.60 3.14
C VAL A 74 13.99 17.25 1.83
N GLY A 75 14.12 16.01 1.39
CA GLY A 75 13.38 15.51 0.23
C GLY A 75 11.94 15.24 0.55
N ASN A 76 11.20 14.97 -0.51
CA ASN A 76 9.76 15.04 -0.54
C ASN A 76 9.17 13.64 -0.55
N HIS A 77 8.25 13.40 0.37
CA HIS A 77 7.61 12.11 0.55
C HIS A 77 6.09 12.25 0.47
N ILE A 78 5.43 11.17 0.07
CA ILE A 78 4.00 10.96 0.33
C ILE A 78 3.84 9.61 1.00
N TYR A 79 3.14 9.60 2.14
CA TYR A 79 3.10 8.49 3.07
C TYR A 79 1.73 7.84 3.09
N PHE A 80 1.70 6.51 3.19
CA PHE A 80 0.49 5.71 3.14
C PHE A 80 0.45 4.64 4.23
N ASN A 81 -0.78 4.30 4.61
CA ASN A 81 -1.09 3.18 5.47
C ASN A 81 -2.16 2.30 4.83
N ILE A 82 -2.03 0.98 4.98
CA ILE A 82 -3.16 0.06 4.88
C ILE A 82 -3.99 0.22 6.15
N ASP A 83 -5.28 0.46 5.96
CA ASP A 83 -6.25 0.66 7.04
C ASP A 83 -6.40 -0.64 7.85
N SER A 84 -5.96 -0.61 9.11
CA SER A 84 -6.01 -1.76 10.01
C SER A 84 -7.44 -2.17 10.38
N THR A 85 -8.44 -1.29 10.16
CA THR A 85 -9.86 -1.64 10.33
C THR A 85 -10.36 -2.53 9.20
N VAL A 86 -9.73 -2.47 8.02
CA VAL A 86 -10.02 -3.37 6.90
C VAL A 86 -9.22 -4.65 7.05
N ILE A 87 -7.92 -4.52 7.38
CA ILE A 87 -6.99 -5.65 7.50
C ILE A 87 -6.30 -5.64 8.87
N ALA A 88 -6.83 -6.42 9.80
CA ALA A 88 -6.37 -6.43 11.19
C ALA A 88 -4.99 -7.09 11.43
N ASN A 89 -4.49 -7.91 10.51
CA ASN A 89 -3.21 -8.63 10.65
C ASN A 89 -2.29 -8.42 9.44
N LYS A 90 -2.25 -7.20 8.91
CA LYS A 90 -1.48 -6.88 7.69
C LYS A 90 0.02 -7.20 7.81
N GLU A 91 0.56 -7.21 9.02
CA GLU A 91 1.94 -7.56 9.36
C GLU A 91 2.27 -9.05 9.14
N LYS A 92 1.26 -9.91 8.95
CA LYS A 92 1.45 -11.33 8.68
C LYS A 92 1.67 -11.63 7.20
N GLU A 93 1.50 -10.65 6.32
CA GLU A 93 1.75 -10.86 4.89
C GLU A 93 3.24 -10.85 4.59
N ASP A 94 3.69 -11.85 3.84
CA ASP A 94 5.08 -11.93 3.40
C ASP A 94 5.28 -11.35 2.00
N LYS A 95 4.21 -11.20 1.22
CA LYS A 95 4.27 -10.65 -0.13
C LYS A 95 3.02 -9.85 -0.45
N LEU A 96 3.23 -8.64 -0.95
CA LEU A 96 2.16 -7.73 -1.38
C LEU A 96 2.50 -7.16 -2.76
N TRP A 97 1.49 -6.63 -3.43
CA TRP A 97 1.63 -5.84 -4.64
C TRP A 97 1.09 -4.46 -4.36
N ILE A 98 1.94 -3.44 -4.58
CA ILE A 98 1.57 -2.03 -4.50
C ILE A 98 1.60 -1.47 -5.91
N ALA A 99 0.59 -0.69 -6.28
CA ALA A 99 0.64 0.06 -7.52
C ALA A 99 0.37 1.53 -7.28
N VAL A 100 0.93 2.35 -8.16
CA VAL A 100 0.73 3.79 -8.18
C VAL A 100 0.51 4.26 -9.61
N GLU A 101 -0.50 5.10 -9.77
CA GLU A 101 -0.70 5.87 -10.99
C GLU A 101 0.03 7.20 -10.86
N TYR A 102 0.98 7.44 -11.75
CA TYR A 102 1.88 8.58 -11.72
C TYR A 102 1.91 9.28 -13.08
N TYR A 103 2.22 10.58 -13.06
CA TYR A 103 2.42 11.32 -14.30
C TYR A 103 3.86 11.14 -14.78
N ASP A 104 4.03 10.46 -15.92
CA ASP A 104 5.33 10.07 -16.46
C ASP A 104 6.01 11.24 -17.19
N LYS A 105 6.38 12.27 -16.42
CA LYS A 105 7.15 13.41 -16.90
C LYS A 105 8.17 13.82 -15.84
N PRO A 106 9.47 13.66 -16.09
CA PRO A 106 10.48 14.06 -15.12
C PRO A 106 10.44 15.57 -14.92
N ASP A 107 10.61 16.00 -13.68
CA ASP A 107 10.99 17.37 -13.34
C ASP A 107 12.53 17.48 -13.27
N VAL A 108 13.05 18.70 -13.13
CA VAL A 108 14.48 19.04 -13.27
C VAL A 108 15.40 18.03 -12.55
N GLY A 109 16.17 17.26 -13.32
CA GLY A 109 17.18 16.33 -12.80
C GLY A 109 16.65 15.05 -12.15
N SER A 110 15.33 14.85 -12.13
CA SER A 110 14.72 13.62 -11.65
C SER A 110 14.77 12.51 -12.70
N THR A 111 14.99 11.28 -12.25
CA THR A 111 15.05 10.07 -13.06
C THR A 111 13.92 9.10 -12.75
N GLY A 112 13.24 9.25 -11.60
CA GLY A 112 12.15 8.35 -11.24
C GLY A 112 11.52 8.62 -9.87
N ILE A 113 10.69 7.67 -9.44
CA ILE A 113 10.03 7.62 -8.14
C ILE A 113 10.42 6.31 -7.47
N LEU A 114 10.89 6.35 -6.22
CA LEU A 114 11.24 5.17 -5.44
C LEU A 114 10.18 4.90 -4.38
N MET A 115 9.81 3.62 -4.24
CA MET A 115 8.95 3.16 -3.15
C MET A 115 9.78 2.58 -2.00
N ASP A 116 9.63 3.17 -0.82
CA ASP A 116 10.12 2.63 0.45
C ASP A 116 8.95 2.05 1.23
N TYR A 117 9.21 1.00 2.01
CA TYR A 117 8.18 0.36 2.82
C TYR A 117 8.76 -0.21 4.11
N ASP A 118 7.91 -0.30 5.14
CA ASP A 118 8.21 -0.88 6.44
C ASP A 118 8.32 -2.40 6.29
N ASP A 119 9.54 -2.93 6.38
CA ASP A 119 9.87 -4.33 6.11
C ASP A 119 10.49 -5.03 7.33
N LYS A 120 10.39 -6.36 7.35
CA LYS A 120 10.89 -7.21 8.44
C LYS A 120 12.43 -7.32 8.46
N GLY A 121 13.11 -6.88 7.40
CA GLY A 121 14.55 -7.06 7.21
C GLY A 121 15.40 -5.97 7.85
N ASP A 122 14.90 -4.74 7.89
CA ASP A 122 15.59 -3.61 8.51
C ASP A 122 15.26 -3.48 10.02
N ALA A 123 16.29 -3.22 10.83
CA ALA A 123 16.13 -3.18 12.28
C ALA A 123 15.75 -1.77 12.77
N TYR A 124 14.54 -1.61 13.26
CA TYR A 124 14.13 -0.42 14.03
C TYR A 124 14.94 -0.30 15.33
N PRO A 125 15.34 0.91 15.77
CA PRO A 125 15.05 2.22 15.19
C PRO A 125 16.06 2.70 14.14
N ASN A 126 17.04 1.87 13.76
CA ASN A 126 18.14 2.30 12.90
C ASN A 126 17.65 2.57 11.48
N ASN A 127 16.74 1.73 10.98
CA ASN A 127 16.09 1.86 9.69
C ASN A 127 14.59 1.62 9.88
N ALA A 128 13.77 2.60 9.54
CA ALA A 128 12.31 2.53 9.71
C ALA A 128 11.55 2.21 8.40
N PHE A 129 12.31 2.05 7.32
CA PHE A 129 11.89 1.58 6.01
C PHE A 129 13.02 0.70 5.45
N ALA A 130 12.70 -0.08 4.42
CA ALA A 130 13.59 -0.93 3.63
C ALA A 130 14.69 -0.15 2.85
N LEU A 131 15.52 0.59 3.58
CA LEU A 131 16.58 1.44 3.03
C LEU A 131 17.79 0.61 2.59
N THR A 132 17.94 -0.59 3.11
CA THR A 132 19.05 -1.49 2.73
C THR A 132 18.74 -2.37 1.53
N LEU A 133 17.46 -2.50 1.15
CA LEU A 133 17.07 -3.26 -0.05
C LEU A 133 17.53 -2.53 -1.33
N PRO A 134 17.94 -3.27 -2.38
CA PRO A 134 18.23 -2.67 -3.67
C PRO A 134 17.08 -1.81 -4.18
N GLN A 135 17.41 -0.69 -4.84
CA GLN A 135 16.40 0.14 -5.51
C GLN A 135 15.80 -0.57 -6.73
N ALA A 136 16.55 -1.48 -7.35
CA ALA A 136 16.07 -2.29 -8.47
C ALA A 136 14.81 -3.07 -8.05
N GLY A 137 13.73 -2.91 -8.83
CA GLY A 137 12.41 -3.49 -8.51
C GLY A 137 11.51 -2.59 -7.66
N ARG A 138 12.05 -1.52 -7.04
CA ARG A 138 11.27 -0.51 -6.30
C ARG A 138 11.29 0.88 -6.96
N LEU A 139 12.23 1.09 -7.88
CA LEU A 139 12.37 2.32 -8.67
C LEU A 139 11.48 2.26 -9.92
N ILE A 140 10.61 3.25 -10.02
CA ILE A 140 9.82 3.58 -11.20
C ILE A 140 10.62 4.61 -11.99
N ASN A 141 11.17 4.23 -13.14
CA ASN A 141 11.90 5.18 -14.00
C ASN A 141 10.91 6.06 -14.77
N PHE A 142 11.22 7.35 -14.87
CA PHE A 142 10.54 8.22 -15.83
C PHE A 142 11.04 7.91 -17.24
N GLU A 143 10.10 7.72 -18.15
CA GLU A 143 10.36 7.64 -19.59
C GLU A 143 10.10 8.98 -20.28
N GLY A 144 9.39 9.90 -19.61
CA GLY A 144 9.16 11.26 -20.09
C GLY A 144 8.08 11.35 -21.17
N THR A 145 7.12 10.43 -21.15
CA THR A 145 6.01 10.41 -22.12
C THR A 145 5.03 11.58 -21.96
N GLY A 146 4.91 12.16 -20.77
CA GLY A 146 3.87 13.15 -20.48
C GLY A 146 2.48 12.55 -20.35
N GLU A 147 2.38 11.25 -20.07
CA GLU A 147 1.12 10.53 -19.90
C GLU A 147 0.98 9.96 -18.48
N TRP A 148 -0.25 9.69 -18.06
CA TRP A 148 -0.50 8.97 -16.82
C TRP A 148 -0.22 7.48 -17.01
N LYS A 149 0.64 6.92 -16.17
CA LYS A 149 1.05 5.51 -16.20
C LYS A 149 0.83 4.86 -14.86
N ILE A 150 0.69 3.54 -14.88
CA ILE A 150 0.59 2.72 -13.67
C ILE A 150 1.85 1.85 -13.57
N ALA A 151 2.52 1.93 -12.42
CA ALA A 151 3.59 1.00 -12.06
C ALA A 151 3.08 0.04 -10.99
N ILE A 152 3.46 -1.24 -11.10
CA ILE A 152 3.12 -2.30 -10.14
C ILE A 152 4.44 -2.81 -9.54
N ILE A 153 4.55 -2.75 -8.22
CA ILE A 153 5.75 -3.09 -7.45
C ILE A 153 5.40 -4.26 -6.53
N PRO A 154 5.91 -5.48 -6.77
CA PRO A 154 5.85 -6.54 -5.80
C PRO A 154 6.83 -6.25 -4.66
N ILE A 155 6.35 -6.37 -3.42
CA ILE A 155 7.19 -6.29 -2.22
C ILE A 155 7.17 -7.59 -1.45
N THR A 156 8.27 -7.85 -0.76
CA THR A 156 8.43 -9.01 0.10
C THR A 156 8.80 -8.59 1.51
N GLN A 157 8.49 -9.43 2.48
CA GLN A 157 8.77 -9.20 3.89
C GLN A 157 8.15 -7.90 4.42
N ALA A 158 6.96 -7.52 3.95
CA ALA A 158 6.25 -6.35 4.46
C ALA A 158 5.94 -6.53 5.95
N GLU A 159 6.32 -5.56 6.78
CA GLU A 159 6.01 -5.56 8.21
C GLU A 159 4.81 -4.65 8.53
N PHE A 160 4.71 -3.48 7.88
CA PHE A 160 3.55 -2.57 7.96
C PHE A 160 3.08 -2.30 9.40
N LYS A 161 4.07 -2.10 10.29
CA LYS A 161 3.88 -1.70 11.70
C LYS A 161 3.97 -0.19 11.90
N GLN A 162 4.02 0.58 10.81
CA GLN A 162 4.05 2.04 10.80
C GLN A 162 5.31 2.61 11.47
N GLN A 163 6.43 1.90 11.34
CA GLN A 163 7.68 2.25 12.01
C GLN A 163 8.30 3.53 11.43
N GLY A 164 8.16 3.74 10.12
CA GLY A 164 8.68 4.90 9.41
C GLY A 164 7.69 6.07 9.40
N ASN A 165 7.89 7.04 10.30
CA ASN A 165 7.04 8.24 10.39
C ASN A 165 5.53 7.95 10.50
N GLY A 166 5.15 6.80 11.10
CA GLY A 166 3.74 6.39 11.20
C GLY A 166 3.15 5.82 9.91
N ALA A 167 3.99 5.48 8.91
CA ALA A 167 3.58 4.99 7.61
C ALA A 167 4.02 3.55 7.34
N ASP A 168 3.21 2.79 6.61
CA ASP A 168 3.54 1.47 6.09
C ASP A 168 4.45 1.55 4.86
N PHE A 169 4.22 2.55 4.00
CA PHE A 169 5.03 2.77 2.82
C PHE A 169 4.96 4.23 2.36
N ARG A 170 5.91 4.62 1.50
CA ARG A 170 5.99 5.96 0.93
C ARG A 170 6.59 5.95 -0.47
N PHE A 171 6.29 7.00 -1.22
CA PHE A 171 6.97 7.31 -2.47
C PHE A 171 7.78 8.59 -2.34
N HIS A 172 8.92 8.67 -3.05
CA HIS A 172 9.74 9.87 -3.14
C HIS A 172 10.52 9.97 -4.45
N ILE A 173 10.96 11.17 -4.79
CA ILE A 173 11.69 11.44 -6.04
C ILE A 173 13.11 10.87 -6.01
N VAL A 174 13.59 10.38 -7.15
CA VAL A 174 14.99 9.99 -7.39
C VAL A 174 15.59 10.85 -8.51
N PRO A 175 16.83 11.37 -8.35
CA PRO A 175 17.61 11.43 -7.12
C PRO A 175 16.89 12.23 -6.02
N TYR A 176 17.22 11.96 -4.75
CA TYR A 176 16.60 12.66 -3.62
C TYR A 176 16.69 14.18 -3.78
N MET A 177 15.59 14.91 -3.52
CA MET A 177 15.49 16.38 -3.67
C MET A 177 15.72 16.92 -5.09
N SER A 178 15.65 16.09 -6.13
CA SER A 178 15.88 16.53 -7.52
C SER A 178 14.72 17.34 -8.09
N GLY A 179 13.47 16.89 -7.94
CA GLY A 179 12.30 17.54 -8.53
C GLY A 179 10.99 17.20 -7.82
N LYS A 180 9.89 17.72 -8.37
CA LYS A 180 8.53 17.34 -7.95
C LYS A 180 8.05 16.09 -8.72
N PHE A 181 7.02 15.44 -8.19
CA PHE A 181 6.28 14.40 -8.92
C PHE A 181 4.79 14.46 -8.58
N SER A 182 3.96 13.81 -9.41
CA SER A 182 2.51 13.78 -9.24
C SER A 182 1.97 12.36 -9.31
N VAL A 183 1.04 12.05 -8.40
CA VAL A 183 0.38 10.75 -8.27
C VAL A 183 -1.12 10.92 -8.09
N ASP A 184 -1.91 9.98 -8.60
CA ASP A 184 -3.37 10.05 -8.59
C ASP A 184 -3.98 8.94 -7.73
N ARG A 185 -3.75 7.68 -8.11
CA ARG A 185 -4.31 6.51 -7.42
C ARG A 185 -3.21 5.60 -6.91
N VAL A 186 -3.48 4.96 -5.77
CA VAL A 186 -2.62 3.91 -5.20
C VAL A 186 -3.47 2.69 -4.91
N TRP A 187 -2.93 1.51 -5.20
CA TRP A 187 -3.57 0.21 -4.94
C TRP A 187 -2.67 -0.70 -4.12
N ALA A 188 -3.29 -1.63 -3.39
CA ALA A 188 -2.60 -2.65 -2.64
C ALA A 188 -3.38 -3.97 -2.64
N SER A 189 -2.68 -5.09 -2.68
CA SER A 189 -3.27 -6.43 -2.56
C SER A 189 -2.25 -7.44 -2.04
N ASN A 190 -2.73 -8.49 -1.39
CA ASN A 190 -1.96 -9.69 -1.07
C ASN A 190 -1.98 -10.74 -2.19
N LYS A 191 -2.57 -10.39 -3.35
CA LYS A 191 -2.49 -11.13 -4.60
C LYS A 191 -1.87 -10.27 -5.70
N GLU A 192 -1.24 -10.94 -6.65
CA GLU A 192 -0.79 -10.28 -7.87
C GLU A 192 -2.01 -9.78 -8.64
N PHE A 193 -2.04 -8.48 -8.91
CA PHE A 193 -2.97 -7.92 -9.88
C PHE A 193 -2.23 -7.53 -11.16
N LYS A 194 -2.93 -7.66 -12.29
CA LYS A 194 -2.52 -7.22 -13.61
C LYS A 194 -3.02 -5.81 -13.84
N LEU A 195 -2.44 -5.10 -14.80
CA LEU A 195 -2.88 -3.75 -15.18
C LEU A 195 -4.38 -3.69 -15.49
N ALA A 196 -4.93 -4.73 -16.13
CA ALA A 196 -6.35 -4.82 -16.45
C ALA A 196 -7.26 -4.82 -15.21
N ASP A 197 -6.78 -5.34 -14.07
CA ASP A 197 -7.54 -5.36 -12.81
C ASP A 197 -7.65 -3.97 -12.18
N LEU A 198 -6.77 -3.03 -12.57
CA LEU A 198 -6.72 -1.66 -12.07
C LEU A 198 -7.48 -0.67 -12.97
N MET A 199 -7.63 -1.02 -14.26
CA MET A 199 -8.37 -0.19 -15.21
C MET A 199 -9.87 -0.23 -14.89
N GLY A 200 -10.46 0.95 -14.66
CA GLY A 200 -11.90 1.07 -14.37
C GLY A 200 -12.30 0.88 -12.91
N VAL A 201 -11.37 0.54 -12.01
CA VAL A 201 -11.62 0.58 -10.56
C VAL A 201 -11.70 2.05 -10.13
N LYS A 202 -12.92 2.51 -9.85
CA LYS A 202 -13.20 3.82 -9.24
C LYS A 202 -13.42 3.65 -7.75
N ALA A 203 -13.03 4.67 -6.99
CA ALA A 203 -13.29 4.68 -5.57
C ALA A 203 -14.80 4.79 -5.37
N VAL A 204 -15.39 3.72 -4.84
CA VAL A 204 -16.80 3.64 -4.51
C VAL A 204 -17.02 4.47 -3.26
N SER A 205 -17.96 5.41 -3.33
CA SER A 205 -18.28 6.32 -2.23
C SER A 205 -18.78 5.54 -1.00
N ASN A 206 -18.55 6.06 0.22
CA ASN A 206 -19.04 5.41 1.45
C ASN A 206 -20.57 5.16 1.45
N SER A 207 -21.34 5.94 0.69
CA SER A 207 -22.80 5.74 0.51
C SER A 207 -23.15 4.48 -0.29
N GLU A 208 -22.30 4.07 -1.22
CA GLU A 208 -22.53 2.87 -2.07
C GLU A 208 -22.07 1.58 -1.36
N LYS A 209 -21.16 1.65 -0.39
CA LYS A 209 -20.81 0.53 0.50
C LYS A 209 -22.02 -0.01 1.27
N LEU A 210 -22.93 0.86 1.73
CA LEU A 210 -24.17 0.42 2.37
C LEU A 210 -25.03 -0.37 1.37
N ALA A 211 -25.23 0.13 0.15
CA ALA A 211 -26.07 -0.53 -0.85
C ALA A 211 -25.55 -1.92 -1.26
N ILE A 212 -24.23 -2.08 -1.43
CA ILE A 212 -23.62 -3.36 -1.82
C ILE A 212 -23.65 -4.37 -0.66
N THR A 213 -23.47 -3.90 0.58
CA THR A 213 -23.51 -4.78 1.76
C THR A 213 -24.94 -5.24 2.06
N TRP A 214 -25.94 -4.35 1.95
CA TRP A 214 -27.36 -4.71 2.09
C TRP A 214 -27.89 -5.58 0.94
N GLY A 215 -27.36 -5.42 -0.27
CA GLY A 215 -27.72 -6.24 -1.43
C GLY A 215 -27.23 -7.69 -1.34
N LYS A 216 -26.07 -7.92 -0.69
CA LYS A 216 -25.58 -9.28 -0.42
C LYS A 216 -26.33 -9.97 0.72
N VAL A 217 -26.76 -9.23 1.74
CA VAL A 217 -27.53 -9.78 2.88
C VAL A 217 -28.95 -10.17 2.48
N LYS A 218 -29.58 -9.47 1.53
CA LYS A 218 -30.94 -9.82 1.05
C LYS A 218 -31.01 -11.01 0.09
N ASN A 219 -29.88 -11.46 -0.45
CA ASN A 219 -29.82 -12.61 -1.37
C ASN A 219 -29.30 -13.88 -0.70
N SER A 220 -29.13 -13.86 0.63
CA SER A 220 -28.68 -15.00 1.45
C SER A 220 -29.75 -15.54 2.40
N ASP A 221 -31.02 -15.18 2.19
CA ASP A 221 -32.19 -15.79 2.84
C ASP A 221 -32.98 -16.63 1.83
#